data_AF-A0A9C9W117-F1
#
_entry.id   AF-A0A9C9W117-F1
#
_cell.length_a   1.000
_cell.length_b   1.000
_cell.length_c   1.000
_cell.angle_alpha   90.00
_cell.angle_beta   90.00
_cell.angle_gamma   90.00
#
_symmetry.space_group_name_H-M   'P 1'
#
loop_
_entity.id
_entity.type
_entity.pdbx_description
1 polymer ?
#
loop_
_entity_poly.entity_id
_entity_poly.type
_entity_poly.pdbx_seq_one_letter_code
_entity_poly.pdbx_strand_id
1 'polypeptide(L)' 'MNVVRTIDGHKVVVSAVFKGSPRPAYWQVSINDRILPQTFASTIDAFRYVSNTGLQNVGGYSGFQ' A
#
# COMPACT_ATOMS: atom_id res chain seq x y z
N MET A 1 -2.79 -6.59 11.89
CA MET A 1 -3.61 -5.36 11.90
C MET A 1 -3.60 -4.82 10.49
N ASN A 2 -4.77 -4.57 9.91
CA ASN A 2 -4.89 -4.12 8.53
C ASN A 2 -5.69 -2.82 8.47
N VAL A 3 -5.27 -1.90 7.61
CA VAL A 3 -5.99 -0.67 7.30
C VAL A 3 -6.38 -0.73 5.83
N VAL A 4 -7.66 -0.59 5.55
CA VAL A 4 -8.20 -0.67 4.19
C VAL A 4 -8.69 0.70 3.76
N ARG A 5 -8.38 1.09 2.53
CA ARG A 5 -8.88 2.32 1.91
C ARG A 5 -9.09 2.10 0.42
N THR A 6 -10.13 2.72 -0.13
CA THR A 6 -10.31 2.80 -1.58
C THR A 6 -9.63 4.07 -2.08
N ILE A 7 -8.74 3.94 -3.07
CA ILE A 7 -8.03 5.06 -3.71
C ILE A 7 -8.20 4.90 -5.22
N ASP A 8 -8.77 5.91 -5.88
CA ASP A 8 -9.03 5.91 -7.34
C ASP A 8 -9.72 4.63 -7.83
N GLY A 9 -10.74 4.18 -7.09
CA GLY A 9 -11.50 2.96 -7.39
C GLY A 9 -10.78 1.64 -7.09
N HIS A 10 -9.52 1.69 -6.64
CA HIS A 10 -8.74 0.51 -6.28
C HIS A 10 -8.81 0.24 -4.78
N LYS A 11 -8.95 -1.03 -4.41
CA LYS A 11 -8.90 -1.46 -3.00
C LYS A 11 -7.45 -1.55 -2.57
N VAL A 12 -7.05 -0.66 -1.66
CA VAL A 12 -5.72 -0.61 -1.07
C VAL A 12 -5.79 -1.14 0.36
N VAL A 13 -5.00 -2.17 0.63
CA VAL A 13 -4.88 -2.77 1.96
C VAL A 13 -3.45 -2.57 2.44
N VAL A 14 -3.30 -2.01 3.63
CA VAL A 14 -2.02 -1.82 4.30
C VAL A 14 -1.99 -2.71 5.53
N SER A 15 -1.08 -3.68 5.54
CA SER A 15 -1.00 -4.73 6.57
C SER A 15 0.26 -4.54 7.41
N ALA A 16 0.11 -4.55 8.72
CA ALA A 16 1.23 -4.55 9.66
C ALA A 16 1.90 -5.93 9.69
N VAL A 17 3.22 -5.97 9.48
CA VAL A 17 4.02 -7.18 9.62
C VAL A 17 4.82 -7.13 10.92
N PHE A 18 4.64 -8.14 11.76
CA PHE A 18 5.31 -8.27 13.06
C PHE A 18 6.42 -9.31 12.97
N LYS A 19 7.60 -8.99 13.50
CA LYS A 19 8.75 -9.90 13.57
C LYS A 19 9.11 -10.19 15.04
N GLY A 20 8.15 -10.74 15.79
CA GLY A 20 8.35 -11.11 17.19
C GLY A 20 8.32 -9.97 18.20
N SER A 21 8.03 -8.74 17.77
CA SER A 21 7.83 -7.58 18.66
C SER A 21 6.37 -7.12 18.64
N PRO A 22 5.88 -6.43 19.69
CA PRO A 22 4.51 -5.91 19.75
C PRO A 22 4.28 -4.70 18.82
N ARG A 23 5.34 -4.17 18.21
CA ARG A 23 5.26 -3.10 17.21
C ARG A 23 5.45 -3.69 15.81
N PRO A 24 4.75 -3.17 14.79
CA PRO A 24 5.01 -3.56 13.42
C PRO A 24 6.48 -3.31 13.07
N ALA A 25 7.15 -4.29 12.48
CA ALA A 25 8.49 -4.12 11.93
C ALA A 25 8.45 -3.29 10.65
N TYR A 26 7.41 -3.49 9.85
CA TYR A 26 7.08 -2.69 8.68
C TYR A 26 5.62 -2.87 8.29
N TRP A 27 5.18 -2.07 7.33
CA TRP A 27 3.89 -2.13 6.70
C TRP A 27 4.05 -2.58 5.25
N GLN A 28 3.16 -3.45 4.81
CA GLN A 28 3.11 -3.96 3.45
C GLN A 28 1.81 -3.52 2.80
N VAL A 29 1.85 -3.20 1.51
CA VAL A 29 0.69 -2.74 0.76
C VAL A 29 0.28 -3.82 -0.24
N SER A 30 -1.02 -4.04 -0.37
CA SER A 30 -1.60 -4.73 -1.51
C SER A 30 -2.67 -3.89 -2.18
N ILE A 31 -2.65 -3.83 -3.50
CA ILE A 31 -3.64 -3.11 -4.32
C ILE A 31 -4.34 -4.15 -5.20
N ASN A 32 -5.66 -4.26 -5.12
CA ASN A 32 -6.44 -5.28 -5.84
C ASN A 32 -5.79 -6.68 -5.73
N ASP A 33 -5.43 -7.05 -4.50
CA ASP A 33 -4.79 -8.32 -4.13
C ASP A 33 -3.35 -8.54 -4.67
N ARG A 34 -2.76 -7.55 -5.35
CA ARG A 34 -1.34 -7.55 -5.72
C ARG A 34 -0.51 -6.85 -4.66
N ILE A 35 0.40 -7.61 -4.05
CA ILE A 35 1.33 -7.10 -3.05
C ILE A 35 2.42 -6.28 -3.74
N LEU A 36 2.67 -5.07 -3.22
CA LEU A 36 3.81 -4.27 -3.63
C LEU A 36 5.10 -4.84 -2.99
N PRO A 37 6.22 -4.88 -3.73
CA PRO A 37 7.50 -5.36 -3.19
C PRO A 37 8.10 -4.41 -2.14
N GLN A 38 7.62 -3.16 -2.08
CA GLN A 38 8.11 -2.15 -1.16
C GLN A 38 7.45 -2.24 0.21
N THR A 39 8.26 -2.00 1.25
CA THR A 39 7.83 -1.96 2.65
C THR A 39 7.88 -0.52 3.18
N PHE A 40 7.01 -0.20 4.13
CA PHE A 40 6.84 1.15 4.66
C PHE A 40 7.00 1.19 6.18
N ALA A 41 7.49 2.30 6.72
CA ALA A 41 7.62 2.51 8.16
C ALA A 41 6.28 2.86 8.82
N SER A 42 5.34 3.45 8.07
CA SER A 42 4.02 3.86 8.54
C SER A 42 2.92 3.62 7.50
N THR A 43 1.66 3.58 7.96
CA THR A 43 0.49 3.53 7.08
C THR A 43 0.33 4.80 6.24
N ILE A 44 0.72 5.96 6.77
CA ILE A 44 0.63 7.25 6.08
C ILE A 44 1.57 7.26 4.87
N ASP A 45 2.80 6.78 5.03
CA ASP A 45 3.78 6.70 3.94
C ASP A 45 3.33 5.71 2.87
N ALA A 46 2.76 4.57 3.30
CA ALA A 46 2.15 3.60 2.40
C ALA A 46 1.04 4.24 1.55
N PHE A 47 0.09 4.95 2.15
CA PHE A 47 -0.99 5.59 1.40
C PHE A 47 -0.49 6.72 0.50
N ARG A 48 0.46 7.54 0.95
CA ARG A 48 1.07 8.59 0.10
C ARG A 48 1.75 7.99 -1.11
N TYR A 49 2.49 6.90 -0.93
CA TYR A 49 3.11 6.18 -2.05
C TYR A 49 2.05 5.67 -3.03
N VAL A 50 0.97 5.07 -2.54
CA VAL A 50 -0.08 4.55 -3.44
C VAL A 50 -0.77 5.66 -4.22
N SER A 51 -1.11 6.77 -3.55
CA SER A 51 -1.72 7.94 -4.20
C SER A 51 -0.80 8.61 -5.23
N ASN A 52 0.52 8.60 -5.02
CA ASN A 52 1.46 9.28 -5.92
C ASN A 52 1.98 8.38 -7.06
N THR A 53 2.22 7.09 -6.80
CA THR A 53 2.94 6.19 -7.73
C THR A 53 2.39 4.77 -7.78
N GLY A 54 1.80 4.25 -6.69
CA GLY A 54 1.43 2.84 -6.59
C GLY A 54 0.33 2.41 -7.56
N LEU A 55 -0.60 3.31 -7.94
CA LEU A 55 -1.68 3.00 -8.88
C LEU A 55 -1.18 2.78 -10.31
N GLN A 56 -0.11 3.46 -10.73
CA GLN A 56 0.50 3.30 -12.06
C GLN A 56 1.20 1.94 -12.24
N ASN A 57 1.61 1.31 -11.13
CA ASN A 57 2.33 0.03 -11.15
C ASN A 57 1.40 -1.19 -11.18
N VAL A 58 0.10 -1.01 -10.94
CA VAL A 58 -0.87 -2.13 -10.80
C VAL A 58 -1.66 -2.35 -12.10
N GLY A 59 -1.71 -1.36 -12.98
CA GLY A 59 -2.10 -1.48 -14.37
C GLY A 59 -1.55 -0.28 -15.12
N GLY A 60 -1.12 -0.47 -16.37
CA GLY A 60 -0.69 0.59 -17.28
C GLY A 60 -1.81 1.58 -17.62
N TYR A 61 -2.35 2.25 -16.61
CA TYR A 61 -3.32 3.31 -16.71
C TYR A 61 -2.55 4.62 -16.79
N SER A 62 -2.27 5.01 -18.02
CA SER A 62 -1.96 6.36 -18.43
C SER A 62 -3.03 7.31 -17.90
N GLY A 63 -2.75 7.94 -16.76
CA GLY A 63 -3.44 9.13 -16.29
C GLY A 63 -2.72 10.34 -16.88
N PHE A 64 -3.38 10.95 -17.86
CA PHE A 64 -2.98 12.11 -18.64
C PHE A 64 -2.52 13.27 -17.77
N GLN A 65 -1.44 13.92 -18.21
CA GLN A 65 -1.13 15.30 -17.88
C GLN A 65 -1.93 16.23 -18.79
#